data_AF-U5HES0-F1
#
_entry.id   AF-U5HES0-F1
#
_cell.length_a   1.000
_cell.length_b   1.000
_cell.length_c   1.000
_cell.angle_alpha   90.00
_cell.angle_beta   90.00
_cell.angle_gamma   90.00
#
_symmetry.space_group_name_H-M   'P 1'
#
loop_
_entity.id
_entity.type
_entity.pdbx_description
1 polymer ?
#
loop_
_entity_poly.entity_id
_entity_poly.type
_entity_poly.pdbx_seq_one_letter_code
_entity_poly.pdbx_strand_id
1 'polypeptide(L)'
;MDPSILTFSLVGALAALAAFRTHPRLARLSHTSVPAPAPAQHPQTAMAITSSLTRVFSRNSVFVGTVFFGAFAFSMGFDVATQNWWDKHNKPKQWKDIRAQYD
;
A
#
# COMPACT_ATOMS: atom_id res chain seq x y z
N MET A 1 26.26 10.47 47.38
CA MET A 1 25.49 10.12 46.17
C MET A 1 24.57 11.28 45.90
N ASP A 2 25.01 12.20 45.04
CA ASP A 2 24.37 13.50 44.84
C ASP A 2 23.23 13.39 43.78
N PRO A 3 21.96 13.71 44.12
CA PRO A 3 20.81 13.62 43.22
C PRO A 3 20.81 14.67 42.09
N SER A 4 21.81 15.53 42.00
CA SER A 4 21.95 16.60 41.01
C SER A 4 22.30 16.13 39.58
N ILE A 5 22.68 14.86 39.40
CA ILE A 5 23.13 14.34 38.08
C ILE A 5 21.96 13.83 37.21
N LEU A 6 20.78 13.55 37.80
CA LEU A 6 19.64 12.97 37.07
C LEU A 6 18.68 13.99 36.45
N THR A 7 18.77 15.27 36.81
CA THR A 7 17.90 16.34 36.26
C THR A 7 18.45 16.99 34.98
N PHE A 8 19.71 16.73 34.62
CA PHE A 8 20.36 17.35 33.45
C PHE A 8 20.10 16.65 32.11
N SER A 9 19.47 15.46 32.09
CA SER A 9 19.32 14.68 30.85
C SER A 9 18.03 14.93 30.07
N LEU A 10 17.02 15.60 30.64
CA LEU A 10 15.70 15.73 29.99
C LEU A 10 15.45 17.09 29.31
N VAL A 11 16.19 18.15 29.66
CA VAL A 11 16.04 19.48 29.05
C VAL A 11 17.01 19.69 27.87
N GLY A 12 18.16 19.00 27.85
CA GLY A 12 19.15 19.11 26.76
C GLY A 12 18.73 18.48 25.42
N ALA A 13 17.95 17.39 25.45
CA ALA A 13 17.54 16.69 24.24
C ALA A 13 16.42 17.41 23.45
N LEU A 14 15.61 18.25 24.13
CA LEU A 14 14.51 18.97 23.50
C LEU A 14 14.96 20.25 22.76
N ALA A 15 16.09 20.84 23.16
CA ALA A 15 16.67 22.01 22.49
C ALA A 15 17.45 21.63 21.20
N ALA A 16 18.05 20.44 21.15
CA ALA A 16 18.81 19.97 19.99
C ALA A 16 17.93 19.55 18.79
N LEU A 17 16.65 19.17 19.02
CA LEU A 17 15.73 18.77 17.95
C LEU A 17 14.95 19.95 17.32
N ALA A 18 14.91 21.11 17.98
CA ALA A 18 14.29 22.31 17.43
C ALA A 18 15.23 23.13 16.52
N ALA A 19 16.54 22.98 16.66
CA ALA A 19 17.54 23.79 15.96
C ALA A 19 17.92 23.29 14.55
N PHE A 20 17.47 22.09 14.13
CA PHE A 20 17.79 21.53 12.81
C PHE A 20 16.75 21.85 11.71
N ARG A 21 15.76 22.72 11.98
CA ARG A 21 14.72 23.08 11.00
C ARG A 21 14.81 24.50 10.45
N THR A 22 15.98 25.13 10.52
CA THR A 22 16.23 26.40 9.86
C THR A 22 17.48 26.29 9.01
N HIS A 23 17.35 25.74 7.82
CA HIS A 23 18.35 25.96 6.77
C HIS A 23 18.26 27.42 6.33
N PRO A 24 19.35 28.20 6.38
CA PRO A 24 19.37 29.51 5.76
C PRO A 24 19.10 29.34 4.27
N ARG A 25 18.06 30.02 3.77
CA ARG A 25 17.80 30.10 2.33
C ARG A 25 18.98 30.79 1.67
N LEU A 26 19.81 30.01 0.99
CA LEU A 26 20.83 30.54 0.10
C LEU A 26 20.16 31.48 -0.91
N ALA A 27 20.64 32.72 -0.95
CA ALA A 27 20.14 33.74 -1.86
C ALA A 27 20.18 33.21 -3.29
N ARG A 28 19.00 33.15 -3.92
CA ARG A 28 18.79 32.66 -5.28
C ARG A 28 19.39 33.68 -6.26
N LEU A 29 20.58 33.38 -6.78
CA LEU A 29 21.18 34.10 -7.89
C LEU A 29 20.21 34.10 -9.08
N SER A 30 19.73 35.29 -9.47
CA SER A 30 18.91 35.51 -10.65
C SER A 30 19.77 35.41 -11.90
N HIS A 31 20.06 34.17 -12.29
CA HIS A 31 20.42 33.87 -13.67
C HIS A 31 19.17 34.14 -14.51
N THR A 32 19.29 35.00 -15.52
CA THR A 32 18.28 35.13 -16.58
C THR A 32 17.98 33.74 -17.11
N SER A 33 16.80 33.23 -16.79
CA SER A 33 16.36 31.92 -17.24
C SER A 33 16.21 32.00 -18.76
N VAL A 34 17.13 31.40 -19.50
CA VAL A 34 16.83 30.90 -20.85
C VAL A 34 15.49 30.17 -20.72
N PRO A 35 14.45 30.51 -21.50
CA PRO A 35 13.20 29.78 -21.44
C PRO A 35 13.56 28.32 -21.74
N ALA A 36 13.39 27.46 -20.72
CA ALA A 36 13.65 26.05 -20.88
C ALA A 36 12.83 25.57 -22.09
N PRO A 37 13.40 24.75 -23.00
CA PRO A 37 12.61 24.15 -24.06
C PRO A 37 11.40 23.49 -23.41
N ALA A 38 10.20 23.74 -23.94
CA ALA A 38 8.97 23.19 -23.40
C ALA A 38 9.20 21.70 -23.11
N PRO A 39 8.89 21.21 -21.89
CA PRO A 39 9.15 19.81 -21.57
C PRO A 39 8.41 18.99 -22.61
N ALA A 40 9.14 18.14 -23.33
CA ALA A 40 8.53 17.20 -24.25
C ALA A 40 7.40 16.50 -23.49
N GLN A 41 6.17 16.72 -23.91
CA GLN A 41 5.01 16.07 -23.32
C GLN A 41 5.15 14.59 -23.64
N HIS A 42 5.76 13.81 -22.75
CA HIS A 42 5.68 12.38 -22.84
C HIS A 42 4.20 12.02 -22.77
N PRO A 43 3.62 11.39 -23.81
CA PRO A 43 2.25 10.91 -23.72
C PRO A 43 2.21 10.01 -22.49
N GLN A 44 1.48 10.43 -21.45
CA GLN A 44 1.27 9.65 -20.25
C GLN A 44 0.30 8.53 -20.62
N THR A 45 0.77 7.55 -21.40
CA THR A 45 0.13 6.26 -21.62
C THR A 45 0.23 5.42 -20.35
N ALA A 46 -0.08 6.03 -19.20
CA ALA A 46 -0.25 5.30 -17.97
C ALA A 46 -1.50 4.44 -18.15
N MET A 47 -1.31 3.12 -18.20
CA MET A 47 -2.38 2.14 -18.25
C MET A 47 -3.40 2.47 -17.16
N ALA A 48 -4.64 2.78 -17.56
CA ALA A 48 -5.68 3.27 -16.65
C ALA A 48 -5.90 2.35 -15.44
N ILE A 49 -5.73 1.03 -15.64
CA ILE A 49 -5.80 0.01 -14.60
C ILE A 49 -4.70 0.21 -13.55
N THR A 50 -3.44 0.36 -13.98
CA THR A 50 -2.31 0.59 -13.07
C THR A 50 -2.51 1.87 -12.26
N SER A 51 -2.96 2.95 -12.89
CA SER A 51 -3.22 4.23 -12.18
C SER A 51 -4.29 4.09 -11.09
N SER A 52 -5.30 3.24 -11.33
CA SER A 52 -6.40 2.99 -10.40
C SER A 52 -5.93 2.14 -9.21
N LEU A 53 -5.14 1.10 -9.47
CA LEU A 53 -4.51 0.28 -8.43
C LEU A 53 -3.57 1.11 -7.55
N THR A 54 -2.67 1.89 -8.17
CA THR A 54 -1.72 2.73 -7.41
C THR A 54 -2.45 3.70 -6.48
N ARG A 55 -3.61 4.23 -6.86
CA ARG A 55 -4.40 5.14 -6.00
C ARG A 55 -4.96 4.44 -4.75
N VAL A 56 -5.34 3.17 -4.86
CA VAL A 56 -5.86 2.37 -3.73
C VAL A 56 -4.72 1.94 -2.81
N PHE A 57 -3.60 1.50 -3.38
CA PHE A 57 -2.47 0.95 -2.62
C PHE A 57 -1.46 2.00 -2.10
N SER A 58 -1.48 3.24 -2.60
CA SER A 58 -0.59 4.32 -2.13
C SER A 58 -1.03 5.01 -0.84
N ARG A 59 -2.26 4.76 -0.35
CA ARG A 59 -2.80 5.40 0.85
C ARG A 59 -2.76 4.43 2.03
N ASN A 60 -1.93 4.71 3.03
CA ASN A 60 -1.78 3.90 4.24
C ASN A 60 -3.11 3.54 4.92
N SER A 61 -4.08 4.47 4.92
CA SER A 61 -5.39 4.27 5.55
C SER A 61 -6.34 3.35 4.77
N VAL A 62 -6.15 3.20 3.45
CA VAL A 62 -7.03 2.41 2.59
C VAL A 62 -6.46 1.02 2.31
N PHE A 63 -5.13 0.88 2.43
CA PHE A 63 -4.41 -0.36 2.17
C PHE A 63 -4.97 -1.56 2.94
N VAL A 64 -4.94 -1.51 4.28
CA VAL A 64 -5.31 -2.66 5.13
C VAL A 64 -6.79 -3.03 4.95
N GLY A 65 -7.68 -2.04 4.90
CA GLY A 65 -9.11 -2.26 4.68
C GLY A 65 -9.40 -2.92 3.32
N THR A 66 -8.68 -2.50 2.27
CA THR A 66 -8.80 -3.10 0.93
C THR A 66 -8.35 -4.56 0.93
N VAL A 67 -7.24 -4.87 1.62
CA VAL A 67 -6.72 -6.23 1.71
C VAL A 67 -7.70 -7.15 2.44
N PHE A 68 -8.25 -6.72 3.58
CA PHE A 68 -9.23 -7.52 4.32
C PHE A 68 -10.53 -7.72 3.54
N PHE A 69 -11.07 -6.65 2.95
CA PHE A 69 -12.24 -6.77 2.09
C PHE A 69 -11.99 -7.74 0.93
N GLY A 70 -10.84 -7.60 0.26
CA GLY A 70 -10.42 -8.49 -0.80
C GLY A 70 -10.29 -9.94 -0.32
N ALA A 71 -9.76 -10.18 0.88
CA ALA A 71 -9.62 -11.52 1.45
C ALA A 71 -10.98 -12.18 1.68
N PHE A 72 -11.96 -11.49 2.26
CA PHE A 72 -13.31 -12.04 2.47
C PHE A 72 -14.03 -12.29 1.16
N ALA A 73 -14.00 -11.33 0.24
CA ALA A 73 -14.61 -11.48 -1.08
C ALA A 73 -13.97 -12.63 -1.88
N PHE A 74 -12.64 -12.73 -1.83
CA PHE A 74 -11.89 -13.80 -2.47
C PHE A 74 -12.21 -15.16 -1.85
N SER A 75 -12.24 -15.29 -0.53
CA SER A 75 -12.56 -16.56 0.14
C SER A 75 -13.89 -17.12 -0.35
N MET A 76 -14.96 -16.32 -0.32
CA MET A 76 -16.28 -16.77 -0.77
C MET A 76 -16.30 -17.18 -2.25
N GLY A 77 -15.67 -16.38 -3.11
CA GLY A 77 -15.62 -16.69 -4.54
C GLY A 77 -14.76 -17.91 -4.86
N PHE A 78 -13.61 -18.03 -4.20
CA PHE A 78 -12.65 -19.11 -4.40
C PHE A 78 -13.20 -20.45 -3.94
N ASP A 79 -13.86 -20.51 -2.78
CA ASP A 79 -14.47 -21.74 -2.26
C ASP A 79 -15.51 -22.30 -3.26
N VAL A 80 -16.43 -21.46 -3.74
CA VAL A 80 -17.44 -21.86 -4.72
C VAL A 80 -16.82 -22.27 -6.05
N ALA A 81 -15.86 -21.48 -6.55
CA ALA A 81 -15.23 -21.74 -7.85
C ALA A 81 -14.45 -23.06 -7.83
N THR A 82 -13.66 -23.29 -6.78
CA THR A 82 -12.84 -24.50 -6.66
C THR A 82 -13.68 -25.73 -6.36
N GLN A 83 -14.71 -25.63 -5.51
CA GLN A 83 -15.64 -26.74 -5.29
C GLN A 83 -16.34 -27.15 -6.58
N ASN A 84 -16.84 -26.18 -7.36
CA ASN A 84 -17.49 -26.47 -8.64
C ASN A 84 -16.52 -27.07 -9.67
N TRP A 85 -15.28 -26.59 -9.70
CA TRP A 85 -14.26 -27.15 -10.57
C TRP A 85 -13.95 -28.60 -10.18
N TRP A 86 -13.74 -28.85 -8.89
CA TRP A 86 -13.48 -30.17 -8.34
C TRP A 86 -14.62 -31.14 -8.66
N ASP A 87 -15.86 -30.69 -8.47
CA ASP A 87 -17.06 -31.48 -8.71
C ASP A 87 -17.17 -31.90 -10.18
N LYS A 88 -16.88 -30.99 -11.10
CA LYS A 88 -16.92 -31.29 -12.54
C LYS A 88 -15.77 -32.21 -12.94
N HIS A 89 -14.58 -31.98 -12.39
CA HIS A 89 -13.40 -32.77 -12.72
C HIS A 89 -13.49 -34.21 -12.21
N ASN A 90 -14.09 -34.42 -11.04
CA ASN A 90 -14.17 -35.73 -10.39
C ASN A 90 -15.50 -36.46 -10.64
N LYS A 91 -16.40 -35.94 -11.47
CA LYS A 91 -17.60 -36.69 -11.90
C LYS A 91 -17.21 -37.91 -12.75
N PRO A 92 -17.88 -39.08 -12.62
CA PRO A 92 -18.95 -39.42 -11.68
C PRO A 92 -18.46 -40.07 -10.37
N LYS A 93 -17.19 -39.93 -9.99
CA LYS A 93 -16.54 -40.72 -8.93
C LYS A 93 -16.88 -40.26 -7.51
N GLN A 94 -17.63 -39.19 -7.34
CA GLN A 94 -17.89 -38.62 -6.02
C GLN A 94 -19.03 -39.36 -5.33
N TRP A 95 -18.94 -39.50 -4.01
CA TRP A 95 -19.99 -40.13 -3.20
C TRP A 95 -21.38 -39.55 -3.49
N LYS A 96 -21.49 -38.23 -3.64
CA LYS A 96 -22.75 -37.55 -3.99
C LYS A 96 -23.35 -37.96 -5.35
N ASP A 97 -22.54 -38.44 -6.29
CA ASP A 97 -23.02 -38.92 -7.59
C ASP A 97 -23.42 -40.41 -7.54
N ILE A 98 -22.77 -41.23 -6.68
CA ILE A 98 -22.98 -42.69 -6.62
C ILE A 98 -23.95 -43.14 -5.52
N ARG A 99 -24.16 -42.34 -4.47
CA ARG A 99 -24.99 -42.71 -3.30
C ARG A 99 -26.42 -43.12 -3.65
N ALA A 100 -26.98 -42.57 -4.73
CA ALA A 100 -28.34 -42.89 -5.19
C ALA A 100 -28.51 -44.35 -5.62
N GLN A 101 -27.40 -45.10 -5.78
CA GLN A 101 -27.42 -46.53 -6.08
C GLN A 101 -27.39 -47.40 -4.82
N TYR A 102 -27.22 -46.80 -3.63
CA TYR A 102 -27.05 -47.48 -2.34
C TYR A 102 -28.08 -47.05 -1.28
N ASP A 103 -28.95 -46.08 -1.60
CA ASP A 103 -30.14 -45.68 -0.84
C ASP A 103 -31.35 -46.51 -1.34
#